data_AF-A0AAJ2LE96-F1
#
_entry.id   AF-A0AAJ2LE96-F1
#
_cell.length_a   1.000
_cell.length_b   1.000
_cell.length_c   1.000
_cell.angle_alpha   90.00
_cell.angle_beta   90.00
_cell.angle_gamma   90.00
#
_symmetry.space_group_name_H-M   'P 1'
#
loop_
_entity.id
_entity.type
_entity.pdbx_description
1 polymer ?
#
loop_
_entity_poly.entity_id
_entity_poly.type
_entity_poly.pdbx_seq_one_letter_code
_entity_poly.pdbx_strand_id
1 'polypeptide(L)'
;MSGREWPLRFVCGHDGCNETVNYRYSTKRDLMESFELKNYSDGRWRCIRHVRANEVLSANNLETRAVLTVEQKPHGRYFGSNGFIFGPGFKAFAADFPEGAQVIVTATLILPTPVEPEEETRA
;
A
#
# COMPACT_ATOMS: atom_id res chain seq x y z
N MET A 1 9.12 -1.44 33.98
CA MET A 1 9.96 -0.34 33.45
C MET A 1 9.48 -0.02 32.05
N SER A 2 8.78 1.10 31.86
CA SER A 2 8.47 1.62 30.52
C SER A 2 9.76 2.22 29.94
N GLY A 3 10.38 1.51 28.99
CA GLY A 3 11.55 2.04 28.28
C GLY A 3 11.20 3.33 27.53
N ARG A 4 12.12 4.29 27.49
CA ARG A 4 11.94 5.52 26.69
C ARG A 4 11.93 5.15 25.21
N GLU A 5 10.79 5.28 24.55
CA GLU A 5 10.69 5.15 23.09
C GLU A 5 11.35 6.36 22.41
N TRP A 6 12.01 6.11 21.28
CA TRP A 6 12.66 7.11 20.44
C TRP A 6 11.90 7.24 19.12
N PRO A 7 10.99 8.22 19.00
CA PRO A 7 10.21 8.41 17.78
C PRO A 7 11.03 9.11 16.69
N LEU A 8 10.84 8.67 15.45
CA LEU A 8 11.39 9.28 14.24
C LEU A 8 10.22 9.59 13.30
N ARG A 9 10.07 10.86 12.92
CA ARG A 9 8.97 11.33 12.07
C ARG A 9 9.49 11.99 10.81
N PHE A 10 8.87 11.67 9.68
CA PHE A 10 9.08 12.36 8.41
C PHE A 10 7.78 12.91 7.85
N VAL A 11 7.91 13.97 7.05
CA VAL A 11 6.85 14.49 6.18
C VAL A 11 7.24 14.12 4.75
N CYS A 12 6.25 13.80 3.92
CA CYS A 12 6.48 13.46 2.52
C CYS A 12 7.14 14.63 1.79
N GLY A 13 8.28 14.41 1.13
CA GLY A 13 8.96 15.45 0.36
C GLY A 13 8.39 15.70 -1.04
N HIS A 14 7.14 15.31 -1.29
CA HIS A 14 6.43 15.71 -2.50
C HIS A 14 5.76 17.06 -2.24
N ASP A 15 5.84 17.96 -3.21
CA ASP A 15 5.29 19.32 -3.05
C ASP A 15 3.79 19.28 -2.78
N GLY A 16 3.34 20.06 -1.79
CA GLY A 16 1.95 20.05 -1.33
C GLY A 16 1.47 18.79 -0.59
N CYS A 17 2.32 17.81 -0.32
CA CYS A 17 1.92 16.61 0.44
C CYS A 17 2.21 16.73 1.94
N ASN A 18 1.16 16.60 2.77
CA ASN A 18 1.25 16.65 4.23
C ASN A 18 1.21 15.27 4.90
N GLU A 19 1.37 14.19 4.13
CA GLU A 19 1.41 12.83 4.69
C GLU A 19 2.63 12.68 5.62
N THR A 20 2.47 11.97 6.73
CA THR A 20 3.56 11.77 7.70
C THR A 20 3.67 10.32 8.13
N VAL A 21 4.90 9.86 8.33
CA VAL A 21 5.20 8.52 8.88
C VAL A 21 5.87 8.66 10.24
N ASN A 22 5.60 7.71 11.13
CA ASN A 22 6.18 7.65 12.46
C ASN A 22 6.78 6.24 12.69
N TYR A 23 8.08 6.20 12.91
CA TYR A 23 8.81 5.01 13.33
C TYR A 23 9.16 5.14 14.82
N ARG A 24 9.09 4.02 15.55
CA ARG A 24 9.42 3.99 16.97
C ARG A 24 10.52 2.98 17.22
N TYR A 25 11.58 3.43 17.88
CA TYR A 25 12.70 2.59 18.26
C TYR A 25 12.78 2.46 19.77
N SER A 26 13.17 1.27 20.23
CA SER A 26 13.34 0.96 21.65
C SER A 26 14.61 1.60 22.24
N THR A 27 15.63 1.80 21.40
CA THR A 27 16.89 2.44 21.83
C THR A 27 17.31 3.56 20.89
N LYS A 28 18.11 4.51 21.42
CA LYS A 28 18.70 5.59 20.63
C LYS A 28 19.66 5.06 19.56
N ARG A 29 20.38 3.96 19.84
CA ARG A 29 21.33 3.35 18.90
C ARG A 29 20.59 2.86 17.65
N ASP A 30 19.50 2.12 17.83
CA ASP A 30 18.71 1.58 16.72
C ASP A 30 18.16 2.70 15.83
N LEU A 31 17.68 3.80 16.44
CA LEU A 31 17.27 4.99 15.69
C LEU A 31 18.43 5.54 14.83
N MET A 32 19.62 5.70 15.41
CA MET A 32 20.78 6.28 14.71
C MET A 32 21.30 5.38 13.59
N GLU A 33 21.15 4.05 13.74
CA GLU A 33 21.58 3.07 12.76
C GLU A 33 20.50 2.69 11.73
N SER A 34 19.26 3.15 11.95
CA SER A 34 18.11 2.81 11.12
C SER A 34 18.27 3.19 9.64
N PHE A 35 17.69 2.36 8.77
CA PHE A 35 17.63 2.64 7.34
C PHE A 35 16.84 3.93 7.09
N GLU A 36 15.75 4.13 7.83
CA GLU A 36 14.86 5.27 7.73
C GLU A 36 15.61 6.57 7.99
N LEU A 37 16.33 6.69 9.11
CA LEU A 37 17.09 7.92 9.39
C LEU A 37 18.14 8.21 8.31
N LYS A 38 18.81 7.17 7.79
CA LYS A 38 19.89 7.30 6.81
C LYS A 38 19.40 7.65 5.40
N ASN A 39 18.21 7.21 5.01
CA ASN A 39 17.74 7.31 3.61
C ASN A 39 16.54 8.23 3.42
N TYR A 40 15.75 8.47 4.46
CA TYR A 40 14.49 9.22 4.38
C TYR A 40 14.59 10.64 4.95
N SER A 41 15.69 10.96 5.63
CA SER A 41 16.04 12.31 6.05
C SER A 41 16.13 13.30 4.87
N ASP A 42 16.15 14.59 5.19
CA ASP A 42 16.19 15.70 4.22
C ASP A 42 15.02 15.70 3.22
N GLY A 43 13.84 15.23 3.63
CA GLY A 43 12.66 15.18 2.77
C GLY A 43 12.74 14.14 1.65
N ARG A 44 13.66 13.18 1.72
CA ARG A 44 13.74 12.10 0.72
C ARG A 44 12.64 11.08 0.86
N TRP A 45 12.02 10.99 2.04
CA TRP A 45 10.84 10.17 2.24
C TRP A 45 9.71 10.58 1.31
N ARG A 46 9.14 9.62 0.58
CA ARG A 46 7.91 9.82 -0.18
C ARG A 46 6.89 8.77 0.23
N CYS A 47 5.64 9.22 0.43
CA CYS A 47 4.55 8.32 0.78
C CYS A 47 4.15 7.44 -0.41
N ILE A 48 3.38 6.38 -0.14
CA ILE A 48 2.95 5.42 -1.16
C ILE A 48 2.17 6.08 -2.31
N ARG A 49 1.42 7.16 -2.02
CA ARG A 49 0.69 7.94 -3.03
C ARG A 49 1.61 8.56 -4.09
N HIS A 50 2.88 8.79 -3.77
CA HIS A 50 3.86 9.40 -4.68
C HIS A 50 4.92 8.43 -5.20
N VAL A 51 5.23 7.36 -4.47
CA VAL A 51 6.16 6.33 -4.94
C VAL A 51 5.46 5.34 -5.88
N ARG A 52 4.18 5.05 -5.63
CA ARG A 52 3.39 4.06 -6.37
C ARG A 52 1.98 4.57 -6.64
N ALA A 53 1.89 5.75 -7.25
CA ALA A 53 0.61 6.44 -7.50
C ALA A 53 -0.41 5.56 -8.26
N ASN A 54 0.07 4.74 -9.19
CA ASN A 54 -0.74 3.82 -9.99
C ASN A 54 -1.33 2.65 -9.18
N GLU A 55 -0.74 2.30 -8.03
CA GLU A 55 -1.25 1.24 -7.14
C GLU A 55 -2.28 1.79 -6.15
N VAL A 56 -2.44 3.11 -6.04
CA VAL A 56 -3.29 3.75 -5.05
C VAL A 56 -4.60 4.22 -5.69
N LEU A 57 -5.72 3.67 -5.22
CA LEU A 57 -7.04 4.16 -5.58
C LEU A 57 -7.25 5.58 -5.07
N SER A 58 -7.79 6.45 -5.92
CA SER A 58 -8.10 7.84 -5.60
C SER A 58 -9.22 8.35 -6.50
N ALA A 59 -9.70 9.58 -6.28
CA ALA A 59 -10.68 10.21 -7.18
C ALA A 59 -10.21 10.27 -8.65
N ASN A 60 -8.89 10.28 -8.88
CA ASN A 60 -8.29 10.31 -10.21
C ASN A 60 -7.76 8.94 -10.68
N ASN A 61 -7.80 7.92 -9.81
CA ASN A 61 -7.38 6.56 -10.12
C ASN A 61 -8.44 5.59 -9.59
N LEU A 62 -9.48 5.34 -10.39
CA LEU A 62 -10.65 4.59 -9.97
C LEU A 62 -10.47 3.08 -10.07
N GLU A 63 -9.41 2.59 -10.70
CA GLU A 63 -9.20 1.16 -10.89
C GLU A 63 -7.72 0.80 -10.76
N THR A 64 -7.42 -0.26 -10.01
CA THR A 64 -6.10 -0.88 -9.97
C THR A 64 -6.18 -2.37 -10.27
N ARG A 65 -5.13 -2.89 -10.90
CA ARG A 65 -5.06 -4.29 -11.33
C ARG A 65 -3.72 -4.90 -10.95
N ALA A 66 -3.78 -6.04 -10.26
CA ALA A 66 -2.61 -6.88 -9.99
C ALA A 66 -2.77 -8.23 -10.71
N VAL A 67 -1.74 -8.65 -11.43
CA VAL A 67 -1.70 -9.95 -12.11
C VAL A 67 -0.61 -10.78 -11.49
N LEU A 68 -0.98 -11.95 -10.99
CA LEU A 68 -0.08 -12.91 -10.36
C LEU A 68 -0.12 -14.19 -11.17
N THR A 69 1.04 -14.66 -11.62
CA THR A 69 1.16 -15.88 -12.42
C THR A 69 1.72 -17.00 -11.54
N VAL A 70 1.18 -18.20 -11.70
CA VAL A 70 1.68 -19.41 -11.04
C VAL A 70 2.97 -19.86 -11.72
N GLU A 71 4.05 -19.86 -10.97
CA GLU A 71 5.38 -20.34 -11.38
C GLU A 71 5.64 -21.70 -10.73
N GLN A 72 6.10 -22.67 -11.52
CA GLN A 72 6.63 -23.93 -10.98
C GLN A 72 8.06 -23.71 -10.48
N LYS A 73 8.33 -24.05 -9.23
CA LYS A 73 9.66 -24.02 -8.60
C LYS A 73 10.04 -25.42 -8.10
N PRO A 74 11.32 -25.66 -7.73
CA PRO A 74 11.77 -26.98 -7.28
C PRO A 74 10.98 -27.55 -6.09
N HIS A 75 10.38 -26.70 -5.26
CA HIS A 75 9.71 -27.09 -4.03
C HIS A 75 8.18 -26.92 -4.06
N GLY A 76 7.60 -26.58 -5.22
CA GLY A 76 6.16 -26.38 -5.36
C GLY A 76 5.80 -25.25 -6.31
N ARG A 77 4.52 -24.86 -6.29
CA ARG A 77 3.99 -23.76 -7.11
C ARG A 77 3.83 -22.51 -6.28
N TYR A 78 4.07 -21.35 -6.90
CA TYR A 78 4.08 -20.06 -6.22
C TYR A 78 3.53 -18.94 -7.11
N PHE A 79 2.90 -17.96 -6.49
CA PHE A 79 2.70 -16.61 -7.03
C PHE A 79 3.92 -15.76 -6.67
N GLY A 80 4.91 -15.66 -7.57
CA GLY A 80 6.19 -15.03 -7.27
C GLY A 80 6.90 -15.74 -6.11
N SER A 81 7.07 -15.10 -4.95
CA SER A 81 7.69 -15.70 -3.76
C SER A 81 6.70 -16.37 -2.79
N ASN A 82 5.40 -16.37 -3.07
CA ASN A 82 4.36 -16.78 -2.11
C ASN A 82 3.54 -17.97 -2.62
N GLY A 83 3.38 -19.01 -1.81
CA GLY A 83 2.52 -20.16 -2.14
C GLY A 83 1.03 -19.91 -1.90
N PHE A 84 0.70 -18.82 -1.20
CA PHE A 84 -0.64 -18.43 -0.79
C PHE A 84 -0.81 -16.92 -0.91
N ILE A 85 -1.94 -16.49 -1.47
CA ILE A 85 -2.32 -15.08 -1.57
C ILE A 85 -3.77 -14.91 -1.13
N PHE A 86 -4.08 -13.73 -0.61
CA PHE A 86 -5.42 -13.41 -0.12
C PHE A 86 -5.69 -11.92 -0.21
N GLY A 87 -6.97 -11.58 -0.19
CA GLY A 87 -7.47 -10.22 -0.09
C GLY A 87 -8.95 -10.24 0.28
N PRO A 88 -9.61 -9.07 0.30
CA PRO A 88 -11.05 -9.01 0.53
C PRO A 88 -11.80 -9.91 -0.47
N GLY A 89 -12.53 -10.89 0.04
CA GLY A 89 -13.37 -11.78 -0.77
C GLY A 89 -12.66 -12.94 -1.49
N PHE A 90 -11.35 -13.13 -1.34
CA PHE A 90 -10.67 -14.28 -1.97
C PHE A 90 -9.49 -14.84 -1.16
N LYS A 91 -9.23 -16.12 -1.38
CA LYS A 91 -8.06 -16.88 -0.92
C LYS A 91 -7.64 -17.81 -2.04
N ALA A 92 -6.35 -17.91 -2.32
CA ALA A 92 -5.84 -18.77 -3.39
C ALA A 92 -4.51 -19.42 -2.98
N PHE A 93 -4.43 -20.74 -3.12
CA PHE A 93 -3.20 -21.51 -2.96
C PHE A 93 -2.65 -21.85 -4.34
N ALA A 94 -1.38 -21.56 -4.60
CA ALA A 94 -0.76 -21.78 -5.90
C ALA A 94 -0.70 -23.27 -6.30
N ALA A 95 -0.67 -24.17 -5.32
CA ALA A 95 -0.65 -25.62 -5.55
C ALA A 95 -1.92 -26.14 -6.26
N ASP A 96 -3.06 -25.45 -6.09
CA ASP A 96 -4.35 -25.88 -6.63
C ASP A 96 -4.52 -25.54 -8.11
N PHE A 97 -3.58 -24.78 -8.69
CA PHE A 97 -3.64 -24.32 -10.08
C PHE A 97 -2.47 -24.89 -10.91
N PRO A 98 -2.64 -25.07 -12.23
CA PRO A 98 -1.54 -25.43 -13.11
C PRO A 98 -0.53 -24.28 -13.26
N GLU A 99 0.70 -24.62 -13.66
CA GLU A 99 1.70 -23.61 -14.03
C GLU A 99 1.18 -22.70 -15.15
N GLY A 100 1.49 -21.41 -15.07
CA GLY A 100 1.02 -20.39 -16.02
C GLY A 100 -0.39 -19.87 -15.74
N ALA A 101 -1.15 -20.46 -14.79
CA ALA A 101 -2.42 -19.90 -14.37
C ALA A 101 -2.25 -18.49 -13.81
N GLN A 102 -3.20 -17.59 -14.10
CA GLN A 102 -3.16 -16.21 -13.65
C GLN A 102 -4.29 -15.92 -12.66
N VAL A 103 -3.94 -15.33 -11.53
CA VAL A 103 -4.89 -14.68 -10.63
C VAL A 103 -4.82 -13.19 -10.91
N ILE A 104 -5.94 -12.63 -11.35
CA ILE A 104 -6.10 -11.20 -11.61
C ILE A 104 -6.98 -10.63 -10.51
N VAL A 105 -6.43 -9.69 -9.74
CA VAL A 105 -7.17 -8.97 -8.71
C VAL A 105 -7.38 -7.55 -9.21
N THR A 106 -8.65 -7.17 -9.36
CA THR A 106 -9.04 -5.80 -9.73
C THR A 106 -9.75 -5.17 -8.55
N ALA A 107 -9.34 -3.97 -8.17
CA ALA A 107 -10.05 -3.14 -7.21
C ALA A 107 -10.58 -1.91 -7.95
N THR A 108 -11.90 -1.72 -7.91
CA THR A 108 -12.58 -0.59 -8.57
C THR A 108 -13.28 0.26 -7.50
N LEU A 109 -13.03 1.56 -7.53
CA LEU A 109 -13.64 2.55 -6.65
C LEU A 109 -14.85 3.16 -7.36
N ILE A 110 -16.03 2.98 -6.77
CA ILE A 110 -17.27 3.62 -7.23
C ILE A 110 -17.48 4.86 -6.36
N LEU A 111 -17.47 6.03 -6.99
CA LEU A 111 -17.79 7.29 -6.32
C LEU A 111 -19.32 7.46 -6.21
N PRO A 112 -19.83 8.09 -5.14
CA PRO A 112 -21.26 8.40 -5.05
C PRO A 112 -21.65 9.36 -6.19
N THR A 113 -22.84 9.16 -6.75
CA THR A 113 -23.41 10.16 -7.67
C THR A 113 -23.76 11.38 -6.83
N PRO A 114 -23.36 12.61 -7.22
CA PRO A 114 -23.78 13.80 -6.50
C PRO A 114 -25.31 13.87 -6.53
N VAL A 115 -25.92 13.93 -5.34
CA VAL A 115 -27.34 14.25 -5.22
C VAL A 115 -27.45 15.75 -5.43
N GLU A 116 -28.08 16.18 -6.53
CA GLU A 116 -28.37 17.60 -6.71
C GLU A 116 -29.25 18.07 -5.54
N PRO A 117 -28.92 19.19 -4.88
CA PRO A 117 -29.79 19.73 -3.84
C PRO A 117 -31.13 20.08 -4.48
N GLU A 118 -32.21 19.46 -4.00
CA GLU A 118 -33.57 19.80 -4.39
C GLU A 118 -33.74 21.32 -4.26
N GLU A 119 -34.02 21.99 -5.37
CA GLU A 119 -34.34 23.42 -5.37
C GLU A 119 -35.48 23.64 -4.36
N GLU A 120 -35.10 24.23 -3.23
CA GLU A 120 -36.01 24.65 -2.17
C GLU A 120 -37.03 25.58 -2.83
N THR A 121 -38.21 25.01 -3.10
CA THR A 121 -39.27 25.66 -3.85
C THR A 121 -39.72 26.85 -3.03
N ARG A 122 -39.26 28.04 -3.40
CA ARG A 122 -39.80 29.30 -2.92
C ARG A 122 -41.28 29.34 -3.30
N ALA A 123 -42.15 29.20 -2.31
CA ALA A 123 -43.55 29.62 -2.35
C ALA A 123 -43.82 30.53 -1.16
#